data_AF-A0A6B9XT25-F1
#
_entry.id   AF-A0A6B9XT25-F1
#
_cell.length_a   1.000
_cell.length_b   1.000
_cell.length_c   1.000
_cell.angle_alpha   90.00
_cell.angle_beta   90.00
_cell.angle_gamma   90.00
#
_symmetry.space_group_name_H-M   'P 1'
#
loop_
_entity.id
_entity.type
_entity.pdbx_description
1 polymer ?
#
loop_
_entity_poly.entity_id
_entity_poly.type
_entity_poly.pdbx_seq_one_letter_code
_entity_poly.pdbx_strand_id
1 'polypeptide(L)'
;MVKGIILINNAIFSPVFKRLAIELINRNVDVTIITDSYFSIRKYKLHEVKCEIICFEEYTEIDKDTVLLSQYDKWNIYSDYDRDNYYHSVYSAGSNFWGHVSKNLYSFFENIFSRQKFDFIFYENVSNGLAYTANQVAEKYGVKYLGLTASRLPGKSLFSSLDDSLSQAIFNMIDTMPELSEEKRVEISKYIANIQYIQPDYMKNNGLSSVNFMSKILKKRDLTFISETIRQTIVGKNVLFQVGNPLLKSFHMNSREVKRWFCVKKIKNLFNEDLTSQPFYLYPLHYHPESSTSILAKFYDEYNLIRNLAFSLPHGTFLVVKDHISATGYEGFEFYKKILKLPNVKLANPKLNSKELIKEALGVFTLTSTVGYEAVLMNKPVVVFGDVFYMRHPLVHQCKGYGDILNAIQHIEQNQSADYNEYNIRFVGAYDSLCFPLTINYTNSPGAEFVDKVSSQIIRTLKDH
;
A
#
# COMPACT_ATOMS: atom_id res chain seq x y z
N MET A 1 -8.11 17.40 -26.99
CA MET A 1 -7.20 17.89 -25.93
C MET A 1 -7.31 16.89 -24.80
N VAL A 2 -6.19 16.35 -24.32
CA VAL A 2 -6.20 15.36 -23.23
C VAL A 2 -6.68 16.05 -21.96
N LYS A 3 -7.60 15.41 -21.24
CA LYS A 3 -8.21 15.91 -20.02
C LYS A 3 -7.99 14.95 -18.86
N GLY A 4 -7.41 15.44 -17.77
CA GLY A 4 -6.97 14.62 -16.65
C GLY A 4 -7.37 15.15 -15.29
N ILE A 5 -7.52 14.24 -14.34
CA ILE A 5 -7.70 14.55 -12.93
C ILE A 5 -6.39 14.34 -12.18
N ILE A 6 -6.00 15.29 -11.34
CA ILE A 6 -4.97 15.08 -10.31
C ILE A 6 -5.65 15.03 -8.94
N LEU A 7 -5.62 13.87 -8.28
CA LEU A 7 -6.12 13.76 -6.91
C LEU A 7 -5.11 14.40 -5.95
N ILE A 8 -5.58 15.25 -5.05
CA ILE A 8 -4.75 15.83 -4.00
C ILE A 8 -5.51 15.82 -2.68
N ASN A 9 -5.01 15.11 -1.68
CA ASN A 9 -5.58 15.12 -0.33
C ASN A 9 -4.53 15.51 0.73
N ASN A 10 -4.81 15.25 2.00
CA ASN A 10 -3.88 15.47 3.11
C ASN A 10 -2.71 14.44 3.20
N ALA A 11 -2.17 14.00 2.06
CA ALA A 11 -0.99 13.15 1.98
C ALA A 11 0.33 13.93 1.93
N ILE A 12 1.44 13.24 2.17
CA ILE A 12 2.79 13.83 2.20
C ILE A 12 3.29 14.20 0.79
N PHE A 13 2.83 13.51 -0.25
CA PHE A 13 3.21 13.73 -1.65
C PHE A 13 2.42 14.83 -2.36
N SER A 14 1.40 15.41 -1.73
CA SER A 14 0.55 16.46 -2.31
C SER A 14 1.30 17.67 -2.90
N PRO A 15 2.41 18.17 -2.31
CA PRO A 15 3.21 19.22 -2.94
C PRO A 15 3.85 18.82 -4.29
N VAL A 16 4.11 17.53 -4.48
CA VAL A 16 4.64 16.98 -5.75
C VAL A 16 3.53 16.92 -6.78
N PHE A 17 2.34 16.45 -6.40
CA PHE A 17 1.19 16.37 -7.29
C PHE A 17 0.70 17.75 -7.73
N LYS A 18 0.79 18.77 -6.87
CA LYS A 18 0.57 20.17 -7.26
C LYS A 18 1.54 20.61 -8.37
N ARG A 19 2.84 20.35 -8.23
CA ARG A 19 3.84 20.71 -9.25
C ARG A 19 3.63 19.94 -10.55
N LEU A 20 3.22 18.68 -10.45
CA LEU A 20 2.85 17.86 -11.61
C LEU A 20 1.63 18.42 -12.35
N ALA A 21 0.60 18.88 -11.64
CA ALA A 21 -0.55 19.53 -12.26
C ALA A 21 -0.13 20.76 -13.08
N ILE A 22 0.73 21.62 -12.53
CA ILE A 22 1.29 22.78 -13.23
C ILE A 22 2.07 22.35 -14.49
N GLU A 23 2.92 21.34 -14.37
CA GLU A 23 3.71 20.85 -15.50
C GLU A 23 2.84 20.25 -16.62
N LEU A 24 1.78 19.52 -16.26
CA LEU A 24 0.85 18.97 -17.24
C LEU A 24 0.07 20.08 -17.98
N ILE A 25 -0.34 21.14 -17.27
CA ILE A 25 -0.96 22.33 -17.89
C ILE A 25 0.01 22.98 -18.89
N ASN A 26 1.28 23.15 -18.53
CA ASN A 26 2.31 23.67 -19.43
C ASN A 26 2.51 22.80 -20.68
N ARG A 27 2.13 21.52 -20.61
CA ARG A 27 2.16 20.55 -21.72
C ARG A 27 0.82 20.41 -22.44
N ASN A 28 -0.08 21.38 -22.32
CA ASN A 28 -1.39 21.43 -22.97
C ASN A 28 -2.35 20.29 -22.56
N VAL A 29 -2.26 19.82 -21.30
CA VAL A 29 -3.26 18.94 -20.71
C VAL A 29 -4.29 19.79 -19.95
N ASP A 30 -5.59 19.56 -20.20
CA ASP A 30 -6.67 20.16 -19.42
C ASP A 30 -6.74 19.43 -18.06
N VAL A 31 -6.34 20.11 -16.99
CA VAL A 31 -6.22 19.51 -15.65
C VAL A 31 -7.36 19.99 -14.75
N THR A 32 -8.03 19.05 -14.10
CA THR A 32 -8.92 19.32 -12.96
C THR A 32 -8.28 18.73 -11.69
N ILE A 33 -8.19 19.50 -10.62
CA ILE A 33 -7.78 18.96 -9.30
C ILE A 33 -9.02 18.53 -8.54
N ILE A 34 -9.02 17.30 -8.03
CA ILE A 34 -10.05 16.83 -7.09
C ILE A 34 -9.41 16.64 -5.72
N THR A 35 -10.06 17.18 -4.67
CA THR A 35 -9.51 17.18 -3.31
C THR A 35 -10.54 16.81 -2.25
N ASP A 36 -10.06 16.36 -1.09
CA ASP A 36 -10.89 15.90 0.02
C ASP A 36 -11.55 17.06 0.79
N SER A 37 -10.86 18.20 0.92
CA SER A 37 -11.27 19.27 1.83
C SER A 37 -10.66 20.63 1.52
N TYR A 38 -11.30 21.69 2.03
CA TYR A 38 -10.73 23.03 2.01
C TYR A 38 -9.44 23.15 2.83
N PHE A 39 -9.26 22.28 3.81
CA PHE A 39 -7.99 22.17 4.52
C PHE A 39 -6.85 21.86 3.56
N SER A 40 -7.01 20.86 2.67
CA SER A 40 -6.02 20.52 1.64
C SER A 40 -5.81 21.66 0.64
N ILE A 41 -6.88 22.35 0.22
CA ILE A 41 -6.78 23.54 -0.66
C ILE A 41 -5.90 24.62 -0.06
N ARG A 42 -6.14 24.99 1.20
CA ARG A 42 -5.37 26.05 1.90
C ARG A 42 -3.95 25.61 2.19
N LYS A 43 -3.79 24.41 2.76
CA LYS A 43 -2.50 23.85 3.15
C LYS A 43 -1.51 23.76 1.98
N TYR A 44 -1.99 23.36 0.81
CA TYR A 44 -1.14 23.21 -0.38
C TYR A 44 -1.26 24.37 -1.37
N LYS A 45 -2.04 25.40 -1.05
CA LYS A 45 -2.32 26.57 -1.90
C LYS A 45 -2.71 26.17 -3.32
N LEU A 46 -3.72 25.31 -3.44
CA LEU A 46 -4.08 24.69 -4.72
C LEU A 46 -4.59 25.69 -5.76
N HIS A 47 -5.14 26.82 -5.32
CA HIS A 47 -5.57 27.92 -6.19
C HIS A 47 -4.42 28.51 -7.05
N GLU A 48 -3.16 28.37 -6.64
CA GLU A 48 -1.99 28.82 -7.41
C GLU A 48 -1.79 28.03 -8.72
N VAL A 49 -2.41 26.85 -8.87
CA VAL A 49 -2.30 26.01 -10.08
C VAL A 49 -3.08 26.61 -11.26
N LYS A 50 -4.07 27.48 -11.00
CA LYS A 50 -4.93 28.12 -12.01
C LYS A 50 -5.68 27.12 -12.90
N CYS A 51 -6.27 26.11 -12.28
CA CYS A 51 -7.12 25.12 -12.94
C CYS A 51 -8.45 24.96 -12.18
N GLU A 52 -9.37 24.17 -12.72
CA GLU A 52 -10.59 23.78 -12.00
C GLU A 52 -10.22 22.98 -10.75
N ILE A 53 -10.86 23.29 -9.61
CA ILE A 53 -10.70 22.57 -8.35
C ILE A 53 -12.07 22.14 -7.87
N ILE A 54 -12.27 20.83 -7.71
CA ILE A 54 -13.51 20.25 -7.18
C ILE A 54 -13.23 19.68 -5.78
N CYS A 55 -13.94 20.19 -4.78
CA CYS A 55 -13.73 19.84 -3.37
C CYS A 55 -14.84 18.91 -2.88
N PHE A 56 -14.47 17.74 -2.34
CA PHE A 56 -15.45 16.81 -1.78
C PHE A 56 -16.22 17.40 -0.58
N GLU A 57 -15.58 18.25 0.23
CA GLU A 57 -16.24 18.92 1.37
C GLU A 57 -17.41 19.83 0.94
N GLU A 58 -17.42 20.34 -0.29
CA GLU A 58 -18.53 21.13 -0.85
C GLU A 58 -19.71 20.26 -1.27
N TYR A 59 -19.49 18.96 -1.42
CA TYR A 59 -20.50 18.05 -1.92
C TYR A 59 -21.58 17.85 -0.84
N THR A 60 -22.71 18.49 -1.09
CA THR A 60 -23.95 18.26 -0.35
C THR A 60 -24.71 17.13 -1.03
N GLU A 61 -25.39 16.28 -0.25
CA GLU A 61 -26.26 15.24 -0.78
C GLU A 61 -27.29 15.89 -1.71
N ILE A 62 -27.07 15.77 -3.02
CA ILE A 62 -28.12 15.98 -4.00
C ILE A 62 -28.81 14.64 -4.06
N ASP A 63 -30.10 14.58 -3.71
CA ASP A 63 -30.97 13.42 -3.85
C ASP A 63 -30.67 12.69 -5.16
N LYS A 64 -29.86 11.65 -5.06
CA LYS A 64 -29.45 10.82 -6.17
C LYS A 64 -29.96 9.43 -5.93
N ASP A 65 -30.39 8.85 -7.04
CA ASP A 65 -31.02 7.55 -7.17
C ASP A 65 -30.40 6.52 -6.21
N THR A 66 -31.15 6.12 -5.20
CA THR A 66 -30.70 5.09 -4.23
C THR A 66 -30.38 3.78 -4.97
N VAL A 67 -31.00 3.57 -6.14
CA VAL A 67 -30.75 2.47 -7.07
C VAL A 67 -29.36 2.53 -7.71
N LEU A 68 -28.84 3.73 -8.04
CA LEU A 68 -27.48 3.86 -8.60
C LEU A 68 -26.40 3.45 -7.60
N LEU A 69 -26.66 3.67 -6.30
CA LEU A 69 -25.70 3.43 -5.24
C LEU A 69 -25.75 2.00 -4.70
N SER A 70 -26.81 1.23 -4.98
CA SER A 70 -26.95 -0.14 -4.46
C SER A 70 -25.96 -1.14 -5.05
N GLN A 71 -25.28 -0.78 -6.14
CA GLN A 71 -24.21 -1.60 -6.73
C GLN A 71 -22.87 -1.48 -5.99
N TYR A 72 -22.69 -0.47 -5.14
CA TYR A 72 -21.42 -0.17 -4.50
C TYR A 72 -21.33 -0.72 -3.07
N ASP A 73 -20.16 -1.24 -2.72
CA ASP A 73 -19.86 -1.68 -1.35
C ASP A 73 -19.36 -0.51 -0.47
N LYS A 74 -19.17 -0.77 0.83
CA LYS A 74 -18.61 0.20 1.79
C LYS A 74 -17.12 0.01 2.05
N TRP A 75 -16.45 -0.90 1.33
CA TRP A 75 -15.01 -1.12 1.50
C TRP A 75 -14.18 0.08 1.05
N ASN A 76 -14.76 0.95 0.23
CA ASN A 76 -14.12 2.20 -0.18
C ASN A 76 -13.65 3.07 0.99
N ILE A 77 -14.29 3.01 2.16
CA ILE A 77 -13.90 3.86 3.30
C ILE A 77 -13.12 3.11 4.38
N TYR A 78 -12.93 1.79 4.24
CA TYR A 78 -12.33 0.98 5.30
C TYR A 78 -10.89 1.41 5.63
N SER A 79 -10.08 1.79 4.64
CA SER A 79 -8.72 2.27 4.89
C SER A 79 -8.66 3.55 5.74
N ASP A 80 -9.64 4.45 5.61
CA ASP A 80 -9.68 5.66 6.42
C ASP A 80 -10.28 5.39 7.81
N TYR A 81 -11.27 4.49 7.89
CA TYR A 81 -11.80 3.99 9.16
C TYR A 81 -10.71 3.29 9.99
N ASP A 82 -9.97 2.36 9.39
CA ASP A 82 -8.88 1.63 10.04
C ASP A 82 -7.78 2.61 10.48
N ARG A 83 -7.42 3.58 9.64
CA ARG A 83 -6.48 4.63 10.02
C ARG A 83 -6.97 5.47 11.21
N ASP A 84 -8.26 5.80 11.28
CA ASP A 84 -8.81 6.56 12.39
C ASP A 84 -8.94 5.74 13.68
N ASN A 85 -9.17 4.43 13.61
CA ASN A 85 -9.05 3.54 14.78
C ASN A 85 -7.66 3.60 15.42
N TYR A 86 -6.64 4.04 14.68
CA TYR A 86 -5.28 4.19 15.19
C TYR A 86 -4.98 5.60 15.71
N TYR A 87 -5.55 6.64 15.09
CA TYR A 87 -5.24 8.04 15.43
C TYR A 87 -6.33 8.79 16.20
N HIS A 88 -7.55 8.24 16.28
CA HIS A 88 -8.72 8.78 16.97
C HIS A 88 -8.88 10.29 16.76
N SER A 89 -8.83 10.69 15.51
CA SER A 89 -8.79 12.10 15.12
C SER A 89 -10.11 12.57 14.52
N VAL A 90 -10.90 11.68 13.93
CA VAL A 90 -12.18 12.00 13.31
C VAL A 90 -13.29 11.89 14.35
N TYR A 91 -14.07 12.96 14.48
CA TYR A 91 -15.27 12.95 15.29
C TYR A 91 -16.41 12.26 14.51
N SER A 92 -16.54 10.95 14.72
CA SER A 92 -17.49 10.07 14.06
C SER A 92 -18.74 9.76 14.91
N ALA A 93 -19.10 10.64 15.85
CA ALA A 93 -20.14 10.37 16.86
C ALA A 93 -21.58 10.23 16.31
N GLY A 94 -21.82 10.61 15.05
CA GLY A 94 -23.11 10.36 14.39
C GLY A 94 -23.29 8.87 14.07
N SER A 95 -24.50 8.35 14.26
CA SER A 95 -24.85 7.00 13.80
C SER A 95 -24.49 6.85 12.31
N ASN A 96 -23.74 5.81 11.95
CA ASN A 96 -23.38 5.49 10.56
C ASN A 96 -22.53 6.58 9.83
N PHE A 97 -21.77 7.42 10.54
CA PHE A 97 -20.88 8.45 9.95
C PHE A 97 -20.09 7.94 8.73
N TRP A 98 -19.33 6.85 8.90
CA TRP A 98 -18.51 6.28 7.83
C TRP A 98 -19.34 5.75 6.65
N GLY A 99 -20.54 5.24 6.90
CA GLY A 99 -21.47 4.83 5.84
C GLY A 99 -21.97 6.03 5.03
N HIS A 100 -22.21 7.17 5.66
CA HIS A 100 -22.56 8.41 4.95
C HIS A 100 -21.38 8.93 4.12
N VAL A 101 -20.17 8.93 4.65
CA VAL A 101 -18.97 9.34 3.90
C VAL A 101 -18.77 8.43 2.67
N SER A 102 -18.88 7.11 2.85
CA SER A 102 -18.80 6.13 1.76
C SER A 102 -19.80 6.43 0.65
N LYS A 103 -21.09 6.59 1.01
CA LYS A 103 -22.18 6.92 0.08
C LYS A 103 -21.93 8.23 -0.68
N ASN A 104 -21.49 9.26 0.04
CA ASN A 104 -21.27 10.59 -0.53
C ASN A 104 -20.09 10.59 -1.50
N LEU A 105 -19.01 9.84 -1.22
CA LEU A 105 -17.87 9.71 -2.15
C LEU A 105 -18.30 9.09 -3.48
N TYR A 106 -19.11 8.02 -3.46
CA TYR A 106 -19.61 7.44 -4.71
C TYR A 106 -20.50 8.42 -5.46
N SER A 107 -21.42 9.06 -4.76
CA SER A 107 -22.35 10.05 -5.34
C SER A 107 -21.62 11.24 -5.99
N PHE A 108 -20.53 11.67 -5.34
CA PHE A 108 -19.62 12.73 -5.79
C PHE A 108 -18.90 12.34 -7.09
N PHE A 109 -18.19 11.21 -7.12
CA PHE A 109 -17.49 10.77 -8.35
C PHE A 109 -18.45 10.41 -9.48
N GLU A 110 -19.60 9.79 -9.18
CA GLU A 110 -20.68 9.58 -10.16
C GLU A 110 -21.17 10.91 -10.74
N ASN A 111 -21.25 11.99 -9.95
CA ASN A 111 -21.65 13.31 -10.45
C ASN A 111 -20.62 13.89 -11.42
N ILE A 112 -19.35 13.76 -11.08
CA ILE A 112 -18.25 14.29 -11.87
C ILE A 112 -18.17 13.56 -13.21
N PHE A 113 -18.09 12.22 -13.18
CA PHE A 113 -17.89 11.42 -14.40
C PHE A 113 -19.13 11.34 -15.30
N SER A 114 -20.35 11.51 -14.76
CA SER A 114 -21.56 11.61 -15.60
C SER A 114 -21.69 12.94 -16.36
N ARG A 115 -21.05 14.01 -15.86
CA ARG A 115 -21.15 15.35 -16.46
C ARG A 115 -20.00 15.68 -17.40
N GLN A 116 -18.83 15.11 -17.15
CA GLN A 116 -17.60 15.45 -17.85
C GLN A 116 -16.78 14.19 -18.12
N LYS A 117 -16.28 14.09 -19.35
CA LYS A 117 -15.36 13.02 -19.73
C LYS A 117 -13.93 13.38 -19.33
N PHE A 118 -13.20 12.40 -18.84
CA PHE A 118 -11.79 12.48 -18.50
C PHE A 118 -11.06 11.28 -19.11
N ASP A 119 -9.82 11.47 -19.54
CA ASP A 119 -9.00 10.40 -20.09
C ASP A 119 -8.28 9.63 -18.98
N PHE A 120 -7.88 10.34 -17.91
CA PHE A 120 -7.15 9.73 -16.80
C PHE A 120 -7.38 10.39 -15.44
N ILE A 121 -7.04 9.63 -14.40
CA ILE A 121 -6.83 10.10 -13.03
C ILE A 121 -5.39 9.76 -12.66
N PHE A 122 -4.67 10.72 -12.09
CA PHE A 122 -3.34 10.49 -11.55
C PHE A 122 -3.33 10.70 -10.04
N TYR A 123 -2.72 9.75 -9.34
CA TYR A 123 -2.45 9.78 -7.91
C TYR A 123 -1.32 8.78 -7.57
N GLU A 124 -1.05 8.53 -6.29
CA GLU A 124 -0.38 7.29 -5.89
C GLU A 124 -1.29 6.07 -6.18
N ASN A 125 -0.76 4.86 -5.99
CA ASN A 125 -1.57 3.63 -5.95
C ASN A 125 -2.76 3.81 -4.99
N VAL A 126 -3.87 3.11 -5.22
CA VAL A 126 -5.09 3.24 -4.41
C VAL A 126 -4.78 2.99 -2.93
N SER A 127 -4.83 4.07 -2.12
CA SER A 127 -4.30 4.08 -0.74
C SER A 127 -5.27 4.57 0.33
N ASN A 128 -6.41 5.11 -0.10
CA ASN A 128 -7.40 5.75 0.75
C ASN A 128 -8.75 5.82 0.02
N GLY A 129 -9.81 6.20 0.72
CA GLY A 129 -11.17 6.15 0.21
C GLY A 129 -11.50 7.16 -0.88
N LEU A 130 -10.82 8.31 -0.92
CA LEU A 130 -10.94 9.23 -2.06
C LEU A 130 -10.42 8.54 -3.34
N ALA A 131 -9.21 7.96 -3.28
CA ALA A 131 -8.58 7.26 -4.40
C ALA A 131 -9.31 5.95 -4.77
N TYR A 132 -9.75 5.17 -3.78
CA TYR A 132 -10.49 3.93 -3.99
C TYR A 132 -11.79 4.19 -4.73
N THR A 133 -12.56 5.17 -4.25
CA THR A 133 -13.84 5.52 -4.86
C THR A 133 -13.62 6.10 -6.26
N ALA A 134 -12.60 6.96 -6.43
CA ALA A 134 -12.25 7.49 -7.74
C ALA A 134 -11.96 6.37 -8.74
N ASN A 135 -11.12 5.39 -8.38
CA ASN A 135 -10.78 4.25 -9.24
C ASN A 135 -12.01 3.40 -9.58
N GLN A 136 -12.82 3.03 -8.59
CA GLN A 136 -14.00 2.18 -8.81
C GLN A 136 -15.04 2.83 -9.72
N VAL A 137 -15.33 4.13 -9.54
CA VAL A 137 -16.26 4.83 -10.43
C VAL A 137 -15.62 5.08 -11.80
N ALA A 138 -14.31 5.39 -11.86
CA ALA A 138 -13.58 5.61 -13.11
C ALA A 138 -13.66 4.42 -14.08
N GLU A 139 -13.57 3.19 -13.55
CA GLU A 139 -13.69 1.95 -14.35
C GLU A 139 -15.01 1.90 -15.13
N LYS A 140 -16.13 2.29 -14.51
CA LYS A 140 -17.45 2.36 -15.15
C LYS A 140 -17.51 3.35 -16.31
N TYR A 141 -16.75 4.44 -16.24
CA TYR A 141 -16.73 5.51 -17.25
C TYR A 141 -15.54 5.41 -18.21
N GLY A 142 -14.74 4.34 -18.12
CA GLY A 142 -13.57 4.13 -18.97
C GLY A 142 -12.43 5.13 -18.73
N VAL A 143 -12.35 5.73 -17.54
CA VAL A 143 -11.30 6.67 -17.16
C VAL A 143 -10.10 5.90 -16.60
N LYS A 144 -8.90 6.10 -17.16
CA LYS A 144 -7.72 5.31 -16.77
C LYS A 144 -7.11 5.83 -15.46
N TYR A 145 -6.97 4.96 -14.45
CA TYR A 145 -6.28 5.31 -13.21
C TYR A 145 -4.77 5.04 -13.32
N LEU A 146 -3.98 6.11 -13.27
CA LEU A 146 -2.52 6.10 -13.31
C LEU A 146 -1.97 6.26 -11.89
N GLY A 147 -1.95 5.17 -11.13
CA GLY A 147 -1.41 5.16 -9.77
C GLY A 147 0.10 4.98 -9.76
N LEU A 148 0.84 6.03 -9.38
CA LEU A 148 2.30 5.97 -9.29
C LEU A 148 2.72 4.99 -8.20
N THR A 149 3.42 3.93 -8.59
CA THR A 149 3.85 2.83 -7.72
C THR A 149 5.35 2.62 -7.81
N ALA A 150 6.03 2.59 -6.66
CA ALA A 150 7.44 2.18 -6.60
C ALA A 150 7.54 0.68 -6.92
N SER A 151 8.29 0.33 -7.97
CA SER A 151 8.48 -1.07 -8.34
C SER A 151 9.35 -1.81 -7.31
N ARG A 152 9.38 -3.14 -7.39
CA ARG A 152 10.35 -3.95 -6.62
C ARG A 152 11.69 -4.10 -7.34
N LEU A 153 11.83 -3.51 -8.51
CA LEU A 153 13.06 -3.42 -9.29
C LEU A 153 13.79 -2.11 -8.92
N PRO A 154 15.10 -2.16 -8.60
CA PRO A 154 15.85 -0.96 -8.22
C PRO A 154 15.78 0.15 -9.28
N GLY A 155 15.53 1.38 -8.84
CA GLY A 155 15.50 2.57 -9.69
C GLY A 155 14.32 2.66 -10.65
N LYS A 156 13.28 1.83 -10.49
CA LYS A 156 12.15 1.76 -11.40
C LYS A 156 10.81 1.97 -10.69
N SER A 157 9.86 2.56 -11.41
CA SER A 157 8.47 2.73 -10.99
C SER A 157 7.54 2.36 -12.14
N LEU A 158 6.25 2.24 -11.85
CA LEU A 158 5.23 1.94 -12.85
C LEU A 158 3.90 2.64 -12.48
N PHE A 159 2.93 2.58 -13.40
CA PHE A 159 1.56 2.98 -13.13
C PHE A 159 0.68 1.74 -12.93
N SER A 160 -0.01 1.67 -11.80
CA SER A 160 -1.04 0.67 -11.52
C SER A 160 -2.08 1.21 -10.55
N SER A 161 -3.34 0.78 -10.68
CA SER A 161 -4.41 1.10 -9.74
C SER A 161 -4.42 0.18 -8.51
N LEU A 162 -4.29 -1.13 -8.72
CA LEU A 162 -4.33 -2.17 -7.70
C LEU A 162 -3.37 -3.32 -8.05
N ASP A 163 -3.05 -4.15 -7.07
CA ASP A 163 -2.10 -5.25 -7.25
C ASP A 163 -2.67 -6.43 -8.06
N ASP A 164 -3.98 -6.69 -8.02
CA ASP A 164 -4.61 -7.68 -8.92
C ASP A 164 -4.50 -7.25 -10.39
N SER A 165 -4.84 -5.99 -10.69
CA SER A 165 -4.68 -5.42 -12.03
C SER A 165 -3.24 -5.51 -12.53
N LEU A 166 -2.27 -5.24 -11.64
CA LEU A 166 -0.85 -5.39 -11.97
C LEU A 166 -0.48 -6.86 -12.20
N SER A 167 -0.98 -7.78 -11.37
CA SER A 167 -0.74 -9.21 -11.53
C SER A 167 -1.27 -9.74 -12.85
N GLN A 168 -2.48 -9.33 -13.24
CA GLN A 168 -3.06 -9.65 -14.54
C GLN A 168 -2.23 -9.07 -15.69
N ALA A 169 -1.77 -7.82 -15.57
CA ALA A 169 -0.92 -7.20 -16.59
C ALA A 169 0.41 -7.94 -16.77
N ILE A 170 1.07 -8.33 -15.67
CA ILE A 170 2.30 -9.12 -15.71
C ILE A 170 2.03 -10.49 -16.34
N PHE A 171 0.97 -11.18 -15.90
CA PHE A 171 0.60 -12.49 -16.43
C PHE A 171 0.37 -12.47 -17.94
N ASN A 172 -0.42 -11.51 -18.43
CA ASN A 172 -0.64 -11.33 -19.87
C ASN A 172 0.67 -11.04 -20.62
N MET A 173 1.52 -10.20 -20.02
CA MET A 173 2.78 -9.80 -20.64
C MET A 173 3.78 -10.95 -20.75
N ILE A 174 3.78 -11.90 -19.80
CA ILE A 174 4.64 -13.10 -19.89
C ILE A 174 4.40 -13.81 -21.21
N ASP A 175 3.16 -13.99 -21.64
CA ASP A 175 2.79 -14.72 -22.85
C ASP A 175 2.97 -13.90 -24.14
N THR A 176 2.83 -12.58 -24.07
CA THR A 176 2.86 -11.70 -25.26
C THR A 176 4.19 -11.00 -25.50
N MET A 177 5.08 -10.94 -24.51
CA MET A 177 6.35 -10.21 -24.66
C MET A 177 7.27 -10.90 -25.67
N PRO A 178 8.07 -10.12 -26.44
CA PRO A 178 9.12 -10.70 -27.26
C PRO A 178 10.16 -11.39 -26.37
N GLU A 179 10.94 -12.29 -26.98
CA GLU A 179 12.10 -12.88 -26.32
C GLU A 179 13.02 -11.79 -25.76
N LEU A 180 13.50 -12.02 -24.53
CA LEU A 180 14.40 -11.09 -23.87
C LEU A 180 15.74 -11.08 -24.62
N SER A 181 16.31 -9.90 -24.84
CA SER A 181 17.68 -9.82 -25.34
C SER A 181 18.65 -10.48 -24.36
N GLU A 182 19.75 -11.02 -24.86
CA GLU A 182 20.78 -11.65 -24.01
C GLU A 182 21.26 -10.71 -22.89
N GLU A 183 21.48 -9.43 -23.22
CA GLU A 183 21.83 -8.41 -22.23
C GLU A 183 20.78 -8.30 -21.12
N LYS A 184 19.51 -8.31 -21.49
CA LYS A 184 18.40 -8.18 -20.54
C LYS A 184 18.24 -9.43 -19.69
N ARG A 185 18.40 -10.60 -20.29
CA ARG A 185 18.38 -11.89 -19.58
C ARG A 185 19.50 -11.96 -18.54
N VAL A 186 20.70 -11.49 -18.87
CA VAL A 186 21.83 -11.41 -17.93
C VAL A 186 21.55 -10.43 -16.79
N GLU A 187 21.01 -9.24 -17.09
CA GLU A 187 20.61 -8.25 -16.08
C GLU A 187 19.61 -8.86 -15.07
N ILE A 188 18.56 -9.50 -15.56
CA ILE A 188 17.51 -10.11 -14.74
C ILE A 188 18.04 -11.30 -13.94
N SER A 189 18.82 -12.18 -14.58
CA SER A 189 19.42 -13.34 -13.90
C SER A 189 20.32 -12.90 -12.75
N LYS A 190 21.09 -11.82 -12.94
CA LYS A 190 21.92 -11.23 -11.89
C LYS A 190 21.07 -10.63 -10.77
N TYR A 191 19.95 -9.98 -11.09
CA TYR A 191 19.00 -9.47 -10.09
C TYR A 191 18.43 -10.61 -9.24
N ILE A 192 17.94 -11.68 -9.86
CA ILE A 192 17.37 -12.85 -9.18
C ILE A 192 18.43 -13.53 -8.31
N ALA A 193 19.62 -13.82 -8.85
CA ALA A 193 20.70 -14.47 -8.10
C ALA A 193 21.17 -13.66 -6.88
N ASN A 194 21.04 -12.33 -6.93
CA ASN A 194 21.41 -11.44 -5.83
C ASN A 194 20.22 -10.96 -5.01
N ILE A 195 19.02 -11.52 -5.21
CA ILE A 195 17.81 -11.07 -4.49
C ILE A 195 18.02 -11.11 -2.98
N GLN A 196 18.81 -12.05 -2.46
CA GLN A 196 19.17 -12.16 -1.04
C GLN A 196 19.94 -10.94 -0.48
N TYR A 197 20.55 -10.12 -1.34
CA TYR A 197 21.34 -8.95 -0.94
C TYR A 197 20.69 -7.61 -1.32
N ILE A 198 19.60 -7.64 -2.09
CA ILE A 198 18.96 -6.43 -2.61
C ILE A 198 17.87 -5.93 -1.66
N GLN A 199 18.01 -4.71 -1.14
CA GLN A 199 16.92 -4.06 -0.40
C GLN A 199 16.09 -3.18 -1.35
N PRO A 200 14.74 -3.20 -1.26
CA PRO A 200 13.90 -2.29 -2.03
C PRO A 200 14.16 -0.81 -1.71
N ASP A 201 14.05 0.06 -2.72
CA ASP A 201 14.43 1.47 -2.57
C ASP A 201 13.52 2.26 -1.63
N TYR A 202 12.22 1.93 -1.58
CA TYR A 202 11.29 2.51 -0.61
C TYR A 202 11.63 2.11 0.85
N MET A 203 12.37 1.02 1.07
CA MET A 203 12.86 0.65 2.40
C MET A 203 14.13 1.39 2.78
N LYS A 204 15.06 1.60 1.84
CA LYS A 204 16.29 2.38 2.06
C LYS A 204 15.98 3.81 2.47
N ASN A 205 14.93 4.36 1.87
CA ASN A 205 14.55 5.77 2.01
C ASN A 205 13.34 5.99 2.94
N ASN A 206 13.07 5.08 3.89
CA ASN A 206 12.05 5.32 4.91
C ASN A 206 12.68 5.64 6.28
N GLY A 207 12.35 6.80 6.85
CA GLY A 207 12.82 7.20 8.19
C GLY A 207 12.13 6.46 9.35
N LEU A 208 11.40 5.38 9.05
CA LEU A 208 10.43 4.72 9.94
C LEU A 208 11.07 3.70 10.90
N SER A 209 12.32 3.30 10.66
CA SER A 209 13.06 2.35 11.50
C SER A 209 13.63 2.97 12.79
N SER A 210 13.69 4.31 12.86
CA SER A 210 14.25 5.01 14.03
C SER A 210 13.23 5.14 15.17
N VAL A 211 13.57 4.54 16.32
CA VAL A 211 12.78 4.60 17.57
C VAL A 211 13.15 5.83 18.43
N ASN A 212 14.11 6.65 17.98
CA ASN A 212 14.57 7.83 18.72
C ASN A 212 13.56 8.99 18.59
N PHE A 213 12.68 9.08 19.58
CA PHE A 213 11.64 10.10 19.72
C PHE A 213 12.16 11.55 19.67
N MET A 214 13.31 11.82 20.32
CA MET A 214 13.86 13.17 20.49
C MET A 214 14.26 13.84 19.16
N SER A 215 14.75 13.10 18.17
CA SER A 215 15.17 13.66 16.88
C SER A 215 14.01 14.02 15.96
N LYS A 216 12.80 13.48 16.22
CA LYS A 216 11.58 13.78 15.44
C LYS A 216 10.89 15.07 15.89
N ILE A 217 11.04 15.45 17.16
CA ILE A 217 10.42 16.66 17.74
C ILE A 217 11.14 17.94 17.29
N LEU A 218 12.46 17.87 17.10
CA LEU A 218 13.35 19.01 16.81
C LEU A 218 13.39 19.43 15.32
N LYS A 219 12.57 18.85 14.44
CA LYS A 219 12.52 19.25 13.03
C LYS A 219 11.87 20.63 12.86
N LYS A 220 12.48 21.52 12.07
CA LYS A 220 11.86 22.79 11.64
C LYS A 220 10.47 22.49 11.04
N ARG A 221 9.44 23.09 11.61
CA ARG A 221 8.06 22.98 11.15
C ARG A 221 7.70 24.23 10.38
N ASP A 222 7.03 24.05 9.25
CA ASP A 222 6.49 25.16 8.47
C ASP A 222 5.44 25.91 9.30
N LEU A 223 5.63 27.21 9.52
CA LEU A 223 4.72 28.05 10.31
C LEU A 223 3.32 28.13 9.68
N THR A 224 3.23 28.06 8.34
CA THR A 224 1.95 28.04 7.62
C THR A 224 1.18 26.74 7.86
N PHE A 225 1.90 25.63 8.02
CA PHE A 225 1.33 24.35 8.39
C PHE A 225 0.76 24.38 9.81
N ILE A 226 1.48 25.02 10.74
CA ILE A 226 1.04 25.16 12.13
C ILE A 226 -0.23 26.01 12.23
N SER A 227 -0.27 27.16 11.55
CA SER A 227 -1.45 28.04 11.60
C SER A 227 -2.70 27.38 11.03
N GLU A 228 -2.60 26.69 9.89
CA GLU A 228 -3.75 25.95 9.33
C GLU A 228 -4.16 24.75 10.18
N THR A 229 -3.21 24.07 10.82
CA THR A 229 -3.47 22.98 11.79
C THR A 229 -4.28 23.50 12.98
N ILE A 230 -3.89 24.64 13.55
CA ILE A 230 -4.61 25.28 14.68
C ILE A 230 -5.99 25.73 14.22
N ARG A 231 -6.07 26.43 13.08
CA ARG A 231 -7.34 26.88 12.50
C ARG A 231 -8.30 25.72 12.31
N GLN A 232 -7.85 24.62 11.71
CA GLN A 232 -8.67 23.44 11.47
C GLN A 232 -9.13 22.79 12.78
N THR A 233 -8.31 22.84 13.83
CA THR A 233 -8.67 22.29 15.14
C THR A 233 -9.75 23.12 15.83
N ILE A 234 -9.72 24.45 15.67
CA ILE A 234 -10.66 25.37 16.32
C ILE A 234 -11.97 25.48 15.52
N VAL A 235 -11.87 25.61 14.19
CA VAL A 235 -13.00 25.92 13.30
C VAL A 235 -13.55 24.67 12.62
N GLY A 236 -12.69 23.68 12.37
CA GLY A 236 -13.10 22.42 11.77
C GLY A 236 -13.91 21.61 12.76
N LYS A 237 -15.14 21.23 12.40
CA LYS A 237 -16.05 20.42 13.23
C LYS A 237 -15.53 18.99 13.50
N ASN A 238 -14.25 18.69 13.17
CA ASN A 238 -13.58 17.38 13.27
C ASN A 238 -14.23 16.25 12.46
N VAL A 239 -15.11 16.57 11.51
CA VAL A 239 -15.88 15.60 10.69
C VAL A 239 -15.20 15.24 9.35
N LEU A 240 -14.05 15.82 9.03
CA LEU A 240 -13.34 15.51 7.79
C LEU A 240 -12.66 14.15 7.88
N PHE A 241 -13.11 13.18 7.08
CA PHE A 241 -12.72 11.77 7.22
C PHE A 241 -11.21 11.48 7.06
N GLN A 242 -10.46 12.29 6.29
CA GLN A 242 -9.00 12.11 6.11
C GLN A 242 -8.15 13.06 6.98
N VAL A 243 -8.74 14.14 7.47
CA VAL A 243 -8.03 15.20 8.20
C VAL A 243 -8.25 15.05 9.70
N GLY A 244 -9.49 14.84 10.13
CA GLY A 244 -9.92 14.83 11.52
C GLY A 244 -9.50 16.11 12.25
N ASN A 245 -9.15 15.95 13.52
CA ASN A 245 -8.50 16.93 14.37
C ASN A 245 -6.97 16.71 14.35
N PRO A 246 -6.19 17.61 13.72
CA PRO A 246 -4.75 17.44 13.60
C PRO A 246 -3.98 17.40 14.93
N LEU A 247 -4.47 18.09 15.97
CA LEU A 247 -3.84 18.08 17.30
C LEU A 247 -4.11 16.75 18.03
N LEU A 248 -5.35 16.25 18.00
CA LEU A 248 -5.66 14.92 18.54
C LEU A 248 -4.87 13.83 17.82
N LYS A 249 -4.82 13.89 16.48
CA LYS A 249 -3.99 12.98 15.67
C LYS A 249 -2.54 12.97 16.14
N SER A 250 -1.97 14.15 16.36
CA SER A 250 -0.60 14.30 16.85
C SER A 250 -0.42 13.74 18.27
N PHE A 251 -1.38 13.98 19.16
CA PHE A 251 -1.37 13.44 20.53
C PHE A 251 -1.41 11.91 20.54
N HIS A 252 -2.36 11.30 19.82
CA HIS A 252 -2.49 9.84 19.73
C HIS A 252 -1.28 9.19 19.07
N MET A 253 -0.74 9.78 18.01
CA MET A 253 0.51 9.32 17.39
C MET A 253 1.66 9.29 18.40
N ASN A 254 1.87 10.36 19.18
CA ASN A 254 2.92 10.39 20.19
C ASN A 254 2.68 9.40 21.33
N SER A 255 1.43 9.26 21.80
CA SER A 255 1.05 8.27 22.81
C SER A 255 1.39 6.84 22.35
N ARG A 256 1.16 6.54 21.06
CA ARG A 256 1.50 5.24 20.47
C ARG A 256 3.00 5.01 20.41
N GLU A 257 3.81 6.01 20.06
CA GLU A 257 5.28 5.86 20.10
C GLU A 257 5.78 5.51 21.51
N VAL A 258 5.19 6.13 22.55
CA VAL A 258 5.51 5.81 23.95
C VAL A 258 5.10 4.37 24.28
N LYS A 259 3.86 3.97 23.95
CA LYS A 259 3.38 2.58 24.15
C LYS A 259 4.26 1.58 23.42
N ARG A 260 4.62 1.86 22.17
CA ARG A 260 5.54 1.05 21.34
C ARG A 260 6.89 0.91 22.02
N TRP A 261 7.48 1.99 22.54
CA TRP A 261 8.76 1.93 23.23
C TRP A 261 8.75 0.99 24.44
N PHE A 262 7.71 1.06 25.28
CA PHE A 262 7.53 0.12 26.39
C PHE A 262 7.32 -1.32 25.90
N CYS A 263 6.54 -1.51 24.83
CA CYS A 263 6.30 -2.80 24.21
C CYS A 263 7.61 -3.43 23.72
N VAL A 264 8.40 -2.70 22.93
CA VAL A 264 9.70 -3.16 22.38
C VAL A 264 10.64 -3.61 23.50
N LYS A 265 10.67 -2.91 24.64
CA LYS A 265 11.48 -3.33 25.79
C LYS A 265 11.03 -4.68 26.36
N LYS A 266 9.72 -4.94 26.43
CA LYS A 266 9.16 -6.17 27.00
C LYS A 266 9.26 -7.37 26.07
N ILE A 267 9.05 -7.19 24.76
CA ILE A 267 9.04 -8.30 23.80
C ILE A 267 10.43 -8.86 23.50
N LYS A 268 11.52 -8.15 23.84
CA LYS A 268 12.89 -8.63 23.63
C LYS A 268 13.15 -10.01 24.20
N ASN A 269 12.55 -10.31 25.35
CA ASN A 269 12.71 -11.59 26.04
C ASN A 269 11.74 -12.67 25.54
N LEU A 270 10.90 -12.36 24.55
CA LEU A 270 9.94 -13.28 23.95
C LEU A 270 10.44 -13.89 22.63
N PHE A 271 11.57 -13.40 22.10
CA PHE A 271 12.14 -13.92 20.87
C PHE A 271 12.76 -15.29 21.11
N ASN A 272 12.53 -16.21 20.18
CA ASN A 272 13.12 -17.53 20.23
C ASN A 272 14.49 -17.50 19.51
N GLU A 273 15.51 -18.12 20.13
CA GLU A 273 16.85 -18.23 19.54
C GLU A 273 16.91 -19.37 18.53
N ASP A 274 16.17 -20.45 18.77
CA ASP A 274 16.13 -21.63 17.92
C ASP A 274 14.91 -21.61 16.99
N LEU A 275 15.13 -21.10 15.78
CA LEU A 275 14.10 -20.97 14.74
C LEU A 275 14.16 -22.08 13.68
N THR A 276 15.33 -22.68 13.45
CA THR A 276 15.61 -23.50 12.28
C THR A 276 15.93 -24.97 12.59
N SER A 277 16.03 -25.37 13.87
CA SER A 277 16.26 -26.78 14.23
C SER A 277 15.12 -27.72 13.79
N GLN A 278 13.94 -27.17 13.57
CA GLN A 278 12.73 -27.88 13.19
C GLN A 278 12.17 -27.27 11.91
N PRO A 279 11.51 -28.07 11.05
CA PRO A 279 10.88 -27.56 9.85
C PRO A 279 9.87 -26.46 10.19
N PHE A 280 9.86 -25.38 9.42
CA PHE A 280 9.01 -24.23 9.73
C PHE A 280 8.49 -23.53 8.48
N TYR A 281 7.39 -22.81 8.67
CA TYR A 281 6.82 -21.86 7.73
C TYR A 281 7.08 -20.45 8.25
N LEU A 282 7.40 -19.53 7.33
CA LEU A 282 7.65 -18.14 7.69
C LEU A 282 6.37 -17.31 7.52
N TYR A 283 6.11 -16.44 8.50
CA TYR A 283 5.03 -15.46 8.41
C TYR A 283 5.53 -14.06 8.85
N PRO A 284 5.74 -13.12 7.91
CA PRO A 284 6.11 -11.75 8.23
C PRO A 284 4.87 -10.95 8.66
N LEU A 285 4.92 -10.31 9.83
CA LEU A 285 3.88 -9.38 10.28
C LEU A 285 3.91 -8.11 9.44
N HIS A 286 2.73 -7.58 9.13
CA HIS A 286 2.58 -6.36 8.34
C HIS A 286 2.54 -5.12 9.24
N TYR A 287 2.81 -3.96 8.66
CA TYR A 287 2.65 -2.69 9.35
C TYR A 287 1.18 -2.27 9.26
N HIS A 288 0.58 -1.94 10.42
CA HIS A 288 -0.79 -1.42 10.48
C HIS A 288 -0.84 0.02 11.01
N PRO A 289 -1.72 0.88 10.46
CA PRO A 289 -2.60 0.65 9.31
C PRO A 289 -1.87 1.05 8.01
N GLU A 290 -2.01 0.27 6.94
CA GLU A 290 -1.45 0.57 5.61
C GLU A 290 -2.44 0.18 4.51
N SER A 291 -2.28 0.71 3.30
CA SER A 291 -3.09 0.25 2.15
C SER A 291 -2.84 -1.22 1.81
N SER A 292 -1.62 -1.70 2.06
CA SER A 292 -1.22 -3.11 1.93
C SER A 292 -2.07 -4.06 2.78
N THR A 293 -2.58 -3.59 3.92
CA THR A 293 -3.40 -4.38 4.85
C THR A 293 -4.88 -4.01 4.73
N SER A 294 -5.21 -2.72 4.68
CA SER A 294 -6.59 -2.24 4.69
C SER A 294 -7.27 -2.24 3.32
N ILE A 295 -6.54 -2.29 2.21
CA ILE A 295 -7.13 -2.34 0.86
C ILE A 295 -6.87 -3.71 0.24
N LEU A 296 -5.61 -4.10 0.17
CA LEU A 296 -5.19 -5.33 -0.50
C LEU A 296 -5.44 -6.60 0.32
N ALA A 297 -5.60 -6.50 1.65
CA ALA A 297 -5.89 -7.65 2.53
C ALA A 297 -7.10 -7.42 3.45
N LYS A 298 -8.09 -6.63 3.00
CA LYS A 298 -9.19 -6.08 3.80
C LYS A 298 -10.04 -7.09 4.59
N PHE A 299 -9.98 -8.37 4.25
CA PHE A 299 -10.76 -9.44 4.89
C PHE A 299 -10.05 -10.14 6.05
N TYR A 300 -8.78 -9.81 6.33
CA TYR A 300 -7.97 -10.56 7.27
C TYR A 300 -7.40 -9.66 8.37
N ASP A 301 -7.53 -10.12 9.61
CA ASP A 301 -6.73 -9.61 10.73
C ASP A 301 -5.56 -10.55 11.05
N GLU A 302 -4.45 -9.95 11.48
CA GLU A 302 -3.18 -10.63 11.75
C GLU A 302 -3.32 -11.75 12.78
N TYR A 303 -4.02 -11.51 13.90
CA TYR A 303 -4.14 -12.51 14.96
C TYR A 303 -4.93 -13.74 14.51
N ASN A 304 -6.11 -13.55 13.90
CA ASN A 304 -6.91 -14.68 13.45
C ASN A 304 -6.23 -15.45 12.33
N LEU A 305 -5.48 -14.77 11.44
CA LEU A 305 -4.70 -15.49 10.44
C LEU A 305 -3.62 -16.37 11.10
N ILE A 306 -2.80 -15.82 11.99
CA ILE A 306 -1.78 -16.59 12.72
C ILE A 306 -2.42 -17.75 13.49
N ARG A 307 -3.57 -17.52 14.16
CA ARG A 307 -4.32 -18.55 14.85
C ARG A 307 -4.75 -19.67 13.90
N ASN A 308 -5.39 -19.35 12.78
CA ASN A 308 -5.86 -20.37 11.85
C ASN A 308 -4.70 -21.13 11.20
N LEU A 309 -3.59 -20.47 10.89
CA LEU A 309 -2.37 -21.13 10.41
C LEU A 309 -1.81 -22.09 11.47
N ALA A 310 -1.55 -21.60 12.69
CA ALA A 310 -0.95 -22.39 13.78
C ALA A 310 -1.72 -23.68 14.09
N PHE A 311 -3.04 -23.64 14.03
CA PHE A 311 -3.90 -24.82 14.25
C PHE A 311 -4.07 -25.72 13.02
N SER A 312 -3.67 -25.27 11.82
CA SER A 312 -3.76 -26.05 10.57
C SER A 312 -2.44 -26.70 10.17
N LEU A 313 -1.31 -26.24 10.72
CA LEU A 313 0.01 -26.76 10.36
C LEU A 313 0.20 -28.23 10.80
N PRO A 314 0.94 -29.05 10.02
CA PRO A 314 1.24 -30.42 10.39
C PRO A 314 2.03 -30.52 11.71
N HIS A 315 1.82 -31.62 12.45
CA HIS A 315 2.64 -31.92 13.63
C HIS A 315 4.13 -31.98 13.28
N GLY A 316 4.98 -31.46 14.18
CA GLY A 316 6.42 -31.40 13.98
C GLY A 316 6.90 -30.19 13.17
N THR A 317 5.99 -29.32 12.71
CA THR A 317 6.32 -28.06 12.03
C THR A 317 5.94 -26.84 12.88
N PHE A 318 6.61 -25.71 12.63
CA PHE A 318 6.39 -24.45 13.35
C PHE A 318 6.00 -23.30 12.42
N LEU A 319 5.23 -22.35 12.96
CA LEU A 319 5.03 -21.05 12.35
C LEU A 319 6.00 -20.05 12.98
N VAL A 320 6.99 -19.62 12.22
CA VAL A 320 7.92 -18.56 12.63
C VAL A 320 7.33 -17.22 12.23
N VAL A 321 6.81 -16.50 13.22
CA VAL A 321 6.27 -15.15 13.06
C VAL A 321 7.40 -14.14 13.19
N LYS A 322 7.59 -13.28 12.19
CA LYS A 322 8.64 -12.26 12.19
C LYS A 322 8.05 -10.87 12.06
N ASP A 323 8.28 -10.04 13.08
CA ASP A 323 7.83 -8.65 13.04
C ASP A 323 8.64 -7.81 12.04
N HIS A 324 8.00 -6.79 11.48
CA HIS A 324 8.66 -5.83 10.62
C HIS A 324 9.49 -4.85 11.45
N ILE A 325 10.75 -4.60 11.06
CA ILE A 325 11.69 -3.76 11.84
C ILE A 325 11.13 -2.34 12.11
N SER A 326 10.44 -1.75 11.13
CA SER A 326 9.81 -0.43 11.27
C SER A 326 8.48 -0.48 12.01
N ALA A 327 7.84 -1.65 12.14
CA ALA A 327 6.54 -1.83 12.82
C ALA A 327 6.67 -2.38 14.25
N THR A 328 7.87 -2.84 14.63
CA THR A 328 8.06 -3.63 15.84
C THR A 328 7.45 -2.99 17.08
N GLY A 329 6.54 -3.71 17.72
CA GLY A 329 5.88 -3.33 18.97
C GLY A 329 4.59 -2.51 18.82
N TYR A 330 4.15 -2.15 17.60
CA TYR A 330 2.90 -1.40 17.42
C TYR A 330 1.63 -2.19 17.76
N GLU A 331 1.64 -3.51 17.56
CA GLU A 331 0.53 -4.40 17.93
C GLU A 331 0.31 -4.49 19.46
N GLY A 332 1.32 -4.04 20.23
CA GLY A 332 1.27 -4.03 21.68
C GLY A 332 1.59 -5.38 22.32
N PHE A 333 2.01 -5.35 23.58
CA PHE A 333 2.59 -6.51 24.27
C PHE A 333 1.65 -7.71 24.38
N GLU A 334 0.34 -7.46 24.56
CA GLU A 334 -0.64 -8.53 24.69
C GLU A 334 -0.87 -9.28 23.36
N PHE A 335 -0.67 -8.66 22.20
CA PHE A 335 -0.71 -9.36 20.91
C PHE A 335 0.36 -10.45 20.85
N TYR A 336 1.63 -10.11 21.14
CA TYR A 336 2.74 -11.07 21.13
C TYR A 336 2.52 -12.21 22.14
N LYS A 337 2.01 -11.89 23.33
CA LYS A 337 1.65 -12.92 24.32
C LYS A 337 0.53 -13.83 23.84
N LYS A 338 -0.46 -13.30 23.13
CA LYS A 338 -1.56 -14.10 22.58
C LYS A 338 -1.07 -15.06 21.49
N ILE A 339 -0.22 -14.62 20.57
CA ILE A 339 0.29 -15.50 19.51
C ILE A 339 1.24 -16.57 20.05
N LEU A 340 2.04 -16.28 21.07
CA LEU A 340 2.94 -17.27 21.69
C LEU A 340 2.22 -18.34 22.53
N LYS A 341 0.93 -18.16 22.82
CA LYS A 341 0.09 -19.19 23.45
C LYS A 341 -0.49 -20.17 22.42
N LEU A 342 -0.38 -19.88 21.13
CA LEU A 342 -0.83 -20.77 20.07
C LEU A 342 0.13 -21.96 19.92
N PRO A 343 -0.35 -23.12 19.45
CA PRO A 343 0.52 -24.27 19.21
C PRO A 343 1.56 -23.94 18.14
N ASN A 344 2.78 -24.43 18.34
CA ASN A 344 3.85 -24.39 17.34
C ASN A 344 4.20 -23.00 16.77
N VAL A 345 3.94 -21.91 17.51
CA VAL A 345 4.33 -20.55 17.11
C VAL A 345 5.66 -20.15 17.76
N LYS A 346 6.61 -19.68 16.96
CA LYS A 346 7.86 -19.07 17.43
C LYS A 346 7.92 -17.61 16.96
N LEU A 347 8.38 -16.72 17.83
CA LEU A 347 8.58 -15.31 17.48
C LEU A 347 10.05 -15.06 17.13
N ALA A 348 10.32 -14.66 15.88
CA ALA A 348 11.65 -14.32 15.41
C ALA A 348 12.04 -12.89 15.82
N ASN A 349 13.33 -12.68 16.07
CA ASN A 349 13.87 -11.33 16.27
C ASN A 349 13.69 -10.50 14.98
N PRO A 350 13.08 -9.30 15.03
CA PRO A 350 12.78 -8.48 13.85
C PRO A 350 14.03 -8.08 13.04
N LYS A 351 15.20 -8.07 13.69
CA LYS A 351 16.49 -7.74 13.08
C LYS A 351 17.12 -8.89 12.28
N LEU A 352 16.62 -10.11 12.40
CA LEU A 352 17.10 -11.22 11.58
C LEU A 352 16.84 -10.93 10.10
N ASN A 353 17.72 -11.42 9.24
CA ASN A 353 17.53 -11.29 7.81
C ASN A 353 16.36 -12.19 7.37
N SER A 354 15.29 -11.59 6.85
CA SER A 354 14.13 -12.35 6.39
C SER A 354 14.51 -13.38 5.32
N LYS A 355 15.55 -13.10 4.52
CA LYS A 355 15.94 -13.94 3.38
C LYS A 355 16.71 -15.18 3.78
N GLU A 356 17.45 -15.11 4.89
CA GLU A 356 18.04 -16.30 5.52
C GLU A 356 16.94 -17.23 6.02
N LEU A 357 15.88 -16.68 6.60
CA LEU A 357 14.71 -17.48 7.02
C LEU A 357 13.94 -18.05 5.83
N ILE A 358 13.76 -17.30 4.74
CA ILE A 358 13.12 -17.80 3.50
C ILE A 358 13.86 -19.04 2.99
N LYS A 359 15.19 -19.02 2.97
CA LYS A 359 16.01 -20.11 2.45
C LYS A 359 15.75 -21.43 3.19
N GLU A 360 15.63 -21.38 4.51
CA GLU A 360 15.44 -22.55 5.37
C GLU A 360 13.96 -22.91 5.57
N ALA A 361 13.03 -22.02 5.24
CA ALA A 361 11.59 -22.27 5.39
C ALA A 361 11.08 -23.30 4.37
N LEU A 362 10.06 -24.06 4.78
CA LEU A 362 9.26 -24.94 3.92
C LEU A 362 8.43 -24.14 2.91
N GLY A 363 7.94 -22.97 3.35
CA GLY A 363 7.17 -22.04 2.54
C GLY A 363 6.87 -20.76 3.32
N VAL A 364 6.31 -19.77 2.63
CA VAL A 364 5.99 -18.46 3.21
C VAL A 364 4.49 -18.23 3.17
N PHE A 365 3.88 -17.93 4.31
CA PHE A 365 2.53 -17.36 4.38
C PHE A 365 2.64 -15.84 4.49
N THR A 366 1.76 -15.10 3.83
CA THR A 366 1.75 -13.63 3.93
C THR A 366 0.39 -13.04 3.57
N LEU A 367 0.05 -11.87 4.12
CA LEU A 367 -1.03 -11.05 3.57
C LEU A 367 -0.61 -10.51 2.21
N THR A 368 0.29 -9.51 2.20
CA THR A 368 0.71 -8.80 0.98
C THR A 368 2.20 -8.42 0.96
N SER A 369 3.00 -8.97 1.88
CA SER A 369 4.41 -8.64 2.05
C SER A 369 5.25 -8.86 0.78
N THR A 370 6.25 -8.00 0.61
CA THR A 370 7.31 -8.20 -0.39
C THR A 370 8.20 -9.39 -0.10
N VAL A 371 8.22 -9.89 1.14
CA VAL A 371 8.89 -11.14 1.50
C VAL A 371 8.35 -12.31 0.67
N GLY A 372 7.06 -12.30 0.30
CA GLY A 372 6.51 -13.32 -0.60
C GLY A 372 7.06 -13.21 -2.02
N TYR A 373 7.22 -12.01 -2.57
CA TYR A 373 7.88 -11.81 -3.87
C TYR A 373 9.34 -12.28 -3.84
N GLU A 374 10.08 -11.93 -2.78
CA GLU A 374 11.46 -12.39 -2.58
C GLU A 374 11.54 -13.92 -2.50
N ALA A 375 10.59 -14.57 -1.81
CA ALA A 375 10.50 -16.01 -1.70
C ALA A 375 10.22 -16.70 -3.04
N VAL A 376 9.30 -16.16 -3.85
CA VAL A 376 9.03 -16.65 -5.21
C VAL A 376 10.31 -16.65 -6.05
N LEU A 377 11.06 -15.55 -6.05
CA LEU A 377 12.32 -15.45 -6.80
C LEU A 377 13.45 -16.33 -6.24
N MET A 378 13.30 -16.84 -5.01
CA MET A 378 14.19 -17.82 -4.39
C MET A 378 13.69 -19.27 -4.58
N ASN A 379 12.73 -19.50 -5.49
CA ASN A 379 12.05 -20.79 -5.71
C ASN A 379 11.43 -21.39 -4.44
N LYS A 380 10.86 -20.54 -3.59
CA LYS A 380 10.09 -20.99 -2.42
C LYS A 380 8.60 -20.84 -2.69
N PRO A 381 7.79 -21.86 -2.35
CA PRO A 381 6.35 -21.76 -2.48
C PRO A 381 5.79 -20.74 -1.48
N VAL A 382 4.79 -19.99 -1.93
CA VAL A 382 4.20 -18.88 -1.17
C VAL A 382 2.69 -19.00 -1.15
N VAL A 383 2.10 -18.66 -0.02
CA VAL A 383 0.66 -18.59 0.16
C VAL A 383 0.31 -17.14 0.51
N VAL A 384 -0.57 -16.55 -0.28
CA VAL A 384 -0.99 -15.16 -0.14
C VAL A 384 -2.46 -15.10 0.25
N PHE A 385 -2.78 -14.22 1.20
CA PHE A 385 -4.17 -14.00 1.64
C PHE A 385 -4.76 -12.69 1.11
N GLY A 386 -3.92 -11.74 0.69
CA GLY A 386 -4.35 -10.53 0.01
C GLY A 386 -4.00 -10.52 -1.48
N ASP A 387 -4.38 -9.44 -2.14
CA ASP A 387 -4.04 -9.18 -3.54
C ASP A 387 -2.60 -8.67 -3.64
N VAL A 388 -1.77 -9.39 -4.40
CA VAL A 388 -0.38 -9.02 -4.66
C VAL A 388 -0.06 -9.16 -6.14
N PHE A 389 0.83 -8.30 -6.64
CA PHE A 389 1.20 -8.32 -8.06
C PHE A 389 1.79 -9.64 -8.56
N TYR A 390 2.32 -10.49 -7.66
CA TYR A 390 2.91 -11.79 -7.99
C TYR A 390 1.96 -12.97 -7.77
N MET A 391 0.67 -12.75 -7.45
CA MET A 391 -0.25 -13.83 -7.04
C MET A 391 -0.56 -14.87 -8.12
N ARG A 392 -0.36 -14.53 -9.40
CA ARG A 392 -0.54 -15.43 -10.55
C ARG A 392 0.71 -16.25 -10.91
N HIS A 393 1.77 -16.15 -10.10
CA HIS A 393 2.97 -16.96 -10.29
C HIS A 393 2.71 -18.43 -9.90
N PRO A 394 3.22 -19.45 -10.62
CA PRO A 394 2.95 -20.87 -10.33
C PRO A 394 3.31 -21.34 -8.91
N LEU A 395 4.36 -20.76 -8.30
CA LEU A 395 4.72 -21.00 -6.90
C LEU A 395 3.75 -20.41 -5.87
N VAL A 396 2.76 -19.62 -6.28
CA VAL A 396 1.88 -18.88 -5.38
C VAL A 396 0.50 -19.50 -5.34
N HIS A 397 0.02 -19.77 -4.12
CA HIS A 397 -1.37 -20.14 -3.86
C HIS A 397 -2.11 -18.95 -3.26
N GLN A 398 -3.14 -18.44 -3.94
CA GLN A 398 -4.01 -17.39 -3.41
C GLN A 398 -5.13 -18.02 -2.58
N CYS A 399 -5.08 -17.85 -1.26
CA CYS A 399 -6.06 -18.38 -0.33
C CYS A 399 -7.41 -17.67 -0.48
N LYS A 400 -8.48 -18.45 -0.69
CA LYS A 400 -9.86 -17.94 -0.79
C LYS A 400 -10.59 -17.82 0.56
N GLY A 401 -9.86 -17.92 1.67
CA GLY A 401 -10.37 -17.89 3.04
C GLY A 401 -9.70 -18.93 3.93
N TYR A 402 -10.06 -18.96 5.22
CA TYR A 402 -9.42 -19.86 6.17
C TYR A 402 -9.64 -21.36 5.89
N GLY A 403 -10.75 -21.72 5.22
CA GLY A 403 -11.02 -23.11 4.83
C GLY A 403 -10.06 -23.65 3.76
N ASP A 404 -9.33 -22.78 3.08
CA ASP A 404 -8.41 -23.14 1.99
C ASP A 404 -6.97 -23.39 2.47
N ILE A 405 -6.68 -23.17 3.77
CA ILE A 405 -5.34 -23.31 4.33
C ILE A 405 -4.76 -24.71 4.12
N LEU A 406 -5.59 -25.76 4.19
CA LEU A 406 -5.12 -27.14 3.98
C LEU A 406 -4.67 -27.36 2.53
N ASN A 407 -5.39 -26.83 1.55
CA ASN A 407 -4.97 -26.90 0.14
C ASN A 407 -3.69 -26.08 -0.07
N ALA A 408 -3.58 -24.93 0.59
CA ALA A 408 -2.40 -24.08 0.52
C ALA A 408 -1.14 -24.77 1.09
N ILE A 409 -1.29 -25.56 2.17
CA ILE A 409 -0.22 -26.39 2.72
C ILE A 409 0.18 -27.49 1.72
N GLN A 410 -0.80 -28.18 1.11
CA GLN A 410 -0.53 -29.19 0.07
C GLN A 410 0.20 -28.59 -1.13
N HIS A 411 -0.17 -27.39 -1.56
CA HIS A 411 0.53 -26.66 -2.62
C HIS A 411 1.99 -26.40 -2.26
N ILE A 412 2.26 -25.98 -1.02
CA ILE A 412 3.65 -25.83 -0.53
C ILE A 412 4.39 -27.16 -0.61
N GLU A 413 3.82 -28.24 -0.08
CA GLU A 413 4.44 -29.57 -0.07
C GLU A 413 4.78 -30.08 -1.48
N GLN A 414 3.88 -29.90 -2.44
CA GLN A 414 4.07 -30.31 -3.83
C GLN A 414 5.14 -29.49 -4.56
N ASN A 415 5.41 -28.26 -4.11
CA ASN A 415 6.34 -27.33 -4.77
C ASN A 415 7.66 -27.12 -4.00
N GLN A 416 7.96 -27.91 -2.95
CA GLN A 416 9.20 -27.75 -2.17
C GLN A 416 10.49 -27.92 -2.99
N SER A 417 10.43 -28.72 -4.06
CA SER A 417 11.57 -29.01 -4.95
C SER A 417 11.37 -28.45 -6.36
N ALA A 418 10.40 -27.56 -6.57
CA ALA A 418 10.14 -27.00 -7.88
C ALA A 418 11.25 -26.01 -8.30
N ASP A 419 11.64 -26.06 -9.57
CA ASP A 419 12.56 -25.09 -10.17
C ASP A 419 11.83 -24.25 -11.22
N TYR A 420 11.57 -23.00 -10.87
CA TYR A 420 10.97 -22.00 -11.74
C TYR A 420 11.97 -20.94 -12.18
N ASN A 421 13.28 -21.21 -12.19
CA ASN A 421 14.31 -20.22 -12.56
C ASN A 421 14.04 -19.53 -13.90
N GLU A 422 13.73 -20.30 -14.95
CA GLU A 422 13.44 -19.71 -16.27
C GLU A 422 12.13 -18.92 -16.27
N TYR A 423 11.11 -19.42 -15.57
CA TYR A 423 9.85 -18.71 -15.41
C TYR A 423 10.06 -17.40 -14.62
N ASN A 424 10.90 -17.39 -13.58
CA ASN A 424 11.25 -16.21 -12.80
C ASN A 424 11.93 -15.15 -13.67
N ILE A 425 12.80 -15.55 -14.60
CA ILE A 425 13.41 -14.63 -15.58
C ILE A 425 12.33 -13.99 -16.44
N ARG A 426 11.41 -14.79 -17.01
CA ARG A 426 10.30 -14.28 -17.82
C ARG A 426 9.34 -13.41 -17.03
N PHE A 427 9.00 -13.80 -15.81
CA PHE A 427 8.14 -13.05 -14.88
C PHE A 427 8.74 -11.68 -14.56
N VAL A 428 10.03 -11.62 -14.20
CA VAL A 428 10.71 -10.35 -13.93
C VAL A 428 10.85 -9.51 -15.20
N GLY A 429 11.10 -10.14 -16.36
CA GLY A 429 11.14 -9.45 -17.66
C GLY A 429 9.80 -8.79 -18.02
N ALA A 430 8.70 -9.53 -17.86
CA ALA A 430 7.36 -9.01 -18.04
C ALA A 430 7.06 -7.86 -17.08
N TYR A 431 7.38 -8.01 -15.79
CA TYR A 431 7.24 -6.93 -14.81
C TYR A 431 8.08 -5.69 -15.16
N ASP A 432 9.32 -5.89 -15.62
CA ASP A 432 10.21 -4.81 -16.01
C ASP A 432 9.71 -4.03 -17.22
N SER A 433 9.08 -4.71 -18.19
CA SER A 433 8.53 -4.08 -19.39
C SER A 433 7.39 -3.08 -19.10
N LEU A 434 6.71 -3.27 -17.97
CA LEU A 434 5.67 -2.36 -17.48
C LEU A 434 6.24 -1.18 -16.69
N CYS A 435 7.53 -1.23 -16.36
CA CYS A 435 8.20 -0.22 -15.55
C CYS A 435 8.90 0.84 -16.41
N PHE A 436 9.20 1.97 -15.79
CA PHE A 436 10.04 3.03 -16.34
C PHE A 436 11.05 3.53 -15.30
N PRO A 437 12.21 4.08 -15.73
CA PRO A 437 13.24 4.55 -14.81
C PRO A 437 12.76 5.75 -13.96
N LEU A 438 12.55 5.51 -12.67
CA LEU A 438 12.16 6.52 -11.70
C LEU A 438 12.34 5.98 -10.27
N THR A 439 13.08 6.72 -9.44
CA THR A 439 13.21 6.44 -8.01
C THR A 439 12.33 7.38 -7.20
N ILE A 440 11.44 6.83 -6.39
CA ILE A 440 10.61 7.61 -5.46
C ILE A 440 11.38 7.78 -4.14
N ASN A 441 11.66 9.02 -3.75
CA ASN A 441 12.26 9.34 -2.46
C ASN A 441 11.22 9.99 -1.54
N TYR A 442 10.94 9.33 -0.41
CA TYR A 442 9.95 9.78 0.58
C TYR A 442 10.53 10.73 1.66
N THR A 443 11.86 10.91 1.71
CA THR A 443 12.52 11.77 2.72
C THR A 443 12.80 13.18 2.24
N ASN A 444 13.02 13.36 0.94
CA ASN A 444 13.27 14.65 0.31
C ASN A 444 12.15 14.98 -0.66
N SER A 445 11.75 16.26 -0.73
CA SER A 445 10.79 16.71 -1.74
C SER A 445 11.37 16.44 -3.14
N PRO A 446 10.72 15.63 -3.99
CA PRO A 446 11.22 15.34 -5.33
C PRO A 446 11.55 16.61 -6.13
N GLY A 447 12.63 16.59 -6.89
CA GLY A 447 13.08 17.74 -7.70
C GLY A 447 12.25 17.96 -8.97
N ALA A 448 12.63 18.95 -9.78
CA ALA A 448 11.99 19.23 -11.08
C ALA A 448 12.09 18.03 -12.04
N GLU A 449 13.23 17.32 -12.05
CA GLU A 449 13.46 16.13 -12.88
C GLU A 449 12.43 15.02 -12.62
N PHE A 450 11.99 14.83 -11.36
CA PHE A 450 10.96 13.84 -11.03
C PHE A 450 9.63 14.20 -11.70
N VAL A 451 9.24 15.47 -11.62
CA VAL A 451 7.98 15.97 -12.18
C VAL A 451 7.98 15.88 -13.71
N ASP A 452 9.11 16.22 -14.32
CA ASP A 452 9.33 16.08 -15.77
C ASP A 452 9.21 14.62 -16.24
N LYS A 453 9.86 13.68 -15.56
CA LYS A 453 9.78 12.24 -15.90
C LYS A 453 8.36 11.70 -15.76
N VAL A 454 7.67 12.01 -14.67
CA VAL A 454 6.30 11.53 -14.42
C VAL A 454 5.33 12.13 -15.45
N SER A 455 5.38 13.44 -15.71
CA SER A 455 4.51 14.08 -16.72
C SER A 455 4.75 13.55 -18.13
N SER A 456 6.01 13.34 -18.52
CA SER A 456 6.39 12.72 -19.79
C SER A 456 5.81 11.30 -19.91
N GLN A 457 5.90 10.51 -18.84
CA GLN A 457 5.39 9.15 -18.83
C GLN A 457 3.87 9.09 -18.86
N ILE A 458 3.16 10.02 -18.20
CA ILE A 458 1.70 10.15 -18.32
C ILE A 458 1.32 10.39 -19.77
N ILE A 459 1.92 11.38 -20.42
CA ILE A 459 1.62 11.73 -21.82
C ILE A 459 1.90 10.56 -22.77
N ARG A 460 3.01 9.85 -22.56
CA ARG A 460 3.34 8.63 -23.34
C ARG A 460 2.26 7.56 -23.17
N THR A 461 1.89 7.28 -21.92
CA THR A 461 0.87 6.26 -21.58
C THR A 461 -0.50 6.55 -22.20
N LEU A 462 -0.79 7.81 -22.52
CA LEU A 462 -2.04 8.25 -23.15
C LEU A 462 -1.97 8.31 -24.68
N LYS A 463 -0.78 8.18 -25.28
CA LYS A 463 -0.60 8.11 -26.75
C LYS A 463 -0.58 6.67 -27.28
N ASP A 464 -0.21 5.73 -26.42
CA ASP A 464 -0.12 4.30 -26.76
C ASP A 464 -1.51 3.59 -26.74
N HIS A 465 -2.59 4.36 -26.56
CA HIS A 465 -4.00 3.97 -26.64
C HIS A 465 -4.73 4.97 -27.54
#